data_AF-A0A7K1GF05-F1
#
_entry.id   AF-A0A7K1GF05-F1
#
_cell.length_a   1.000
_cell.length_b   1.000
_cell.length_c   1.000
_cell.angle_alpha   90.00
_cell.angle_beta   90.00
_cell.angle_gamma   90.00
#
_symmetry.space_group_name_H-M   'P 1'
#
loop_
_entity.id
_entity.type
_entity.pdbx_description
1 polymer ?
#
loop_
_entity_poly.entity_id
_entity_poly.type
_entity_poly.pdbx_seq_one_letter_code
_entity_poly.pdbx_strand_id
1 'polypeptide(L)'
;MQLVYKNTQNHKITVFLLCNYSIPQIMKHLQAINPLLYSFFLLICFTSCTKDDVNAEFTSITVKLKSTSQEHDKVFIDIEDVQFKVKEDDNEPNAWMSLNAINQGTYNACNLNEDSALLLVDHIEIESTFIHEIRLVLGDNNFMDVNGLLMSLEVENLGNATPSNLVKSELISNRSYEFVIDLDIDSSISFNDEENIMVFNPKLYTSIRQYEY
;
A
#
# COMPACT_ATOMS: atom_id res chain seq x y z
N MET A 1 -8.22 76.11 -10.35
CA MET A 1 -7.82 77.45 -10.84
C MET A 1 -6.51 77.28 -11.58
N GLN A 2 -6.55 77.47 -12.90
CA GLN A 2 -5.52 78.08 -13.79
C GLN A 2 -4.09 78.18 -13.22
N LEU A 3 -3.03 77.65 -13.82
CA LEU A 3 -2.36 78.07 -15.08
C LEU A 3 -1.26 77.02 -15.36
N VAL A 4 -0.97 76.49 -16.55
CA VAL A 4 -0.78 77.08 -17.89
C VAL A 4 0.45 78.02 -17.98
N TYR A 5 1.52 77.48 -18.57
CA TYR A 5 2.49 78.09 -19.49
C TYR A 5 3.60 79.03 -18.98
N LYS A 6 4.83 78.73 -19.39
CA LYS A 6 5.44 79.32 -20.60
C LYS A 6 6.64 78.45 -21.05
N ASN A 7 6.64 77.92 -22.28
CA ASN A 7 6.98 78.61 -23.55
C ASN A 7 8.51 78.78 -23.62
N THR A 8 9.24 78.38 -24.66
CA THR A 8 9.09 78.71 -26.08
C THR A 8 10.15 77.86 -26.78
N GLN A 9 9.92 77.21 -27.92
CA GLN A 9 9.83 77.84 -29.22
C GLN A 9 9.19 76.88 -30.23
N ASN A 10 8.29 77.43 -31.04
CA ASN A 10 7.77 76.83 -32.25
C ASN A 10 8.89 76.64 -33.28
N HIS A 11 8.94 75.51 -33.96
CA HIS A 11 8.72 75.51 -35.41
C HIS A 11 8.53 74.09 -35.95
N LYS A 12 7.45 73.92 -36.73
CA LYS A 12 7.23 72.83 -37.68
C LYS A 12 8.48 72.62 -38.54
N ILE A 13 8.71 71.39 -38.98
CA ILE A 13 8.81 71.03 -40.41
C ILE A 13 9.05 69.51 -40.50
N THR A 14 8.11 68.81 -41.13
CA THR A 14 8.29 67.46 -41.66
C THR A 14 9.02 67.58 -42.99
N VAL A 15 10.24 67.04 -43.09
CA VAL A 15 10.91 66.79 -44.37
C VAL A 15 11.44 65.37 -44.36
N PHE A 16 10.92 64.58 -45.30
CA PHE A 16 11.42 63.28 -45.71
C PHE A 16 12.75 63.47 -46.46
N LEU A 17 13.79 62.76 -46.06
CA LEU A 17 14.97 62.49 -46.89
C LEU A 17 15.61 61.15 -46.45
N LEU A 18 15.75 60.26 -47.43
CA LEU A 18 16.31 58.92 -47.34
C LEU A 18 17.83 58.96 -47.06
N CYS A 19 18.33 58.13 -46.14
CA CYS A 19 19.37 57.10 -46.39
C CYS A 19 20.10 56.63 -45.11
N ASN A 20 20.22 55.31 -45.04
CA ASN A 20 21.31 54.50 -44.49
C ASN A 20 21.48 54.24 -42.98
N TYR A 21 21.71 52.94 -42.75
CA TYR A 21 22.48 52.27 -41.70
C TYR A 21 21.74 51.59 -40.53
N SER A 22 21.48 50.29 -40.75
CA SER A 22 21.93 49.13 -39.96
C SER A 22 21.98 49.23 -38.43
N ILE A 23 21.23 48.36 -37.73
CA ILE A 23 21.68 47.58 -36.55
C ILE A 23 20.80 46.31 -36.45
N PRO A 24 21.32 45.12 -36.79
CA PRO A 24 20.83 43.83 -36.29
C PRO A 24 21.69 43.43 -35.08
N GLN A 25 21.37 43.94 -33.88
CA GLN A 25 22.02 43.52 -32.63
C GLN A 25 21.13 42.65 -31.72
N ILE A 26 19.85 42.48 -32.06
CA ILE A 26 18.91 41.74 -31.18
C ILE A 26 18.98 40.21 -31.40
N MET A 27 19.48 39.72 -32.55
CA MET A 27 19.55 38.29 -32.83
C MET A 27 20.79 37.57 -32.25
N LYS A 28 21.79 38.29 -31.73
CA LYS A 28 23.01 37.65 -31.21
C LYS A 28 22.88 37.09 -29.78
N HIS A 29 21.95 37.62 -28.98
CA HIS A 29 21.79 37.18 -27.59
C HIS A 29 20.79 36.02 -27.42
N LEU A 30 19.94 35.74 -28.42
CA LEU A 30 19.00 34.61 -28.38
C LEU A 30 19.64 33.27 -28.77
N GLN A 31 20.78 33.29 -29.46
CA GLN A 31 21.51 32.10 -29.89
C GLN A 31 22.45 31.53 -28.82
N ALA A 32 22.75 32.30 -27.75
CA ALA A 32 23.63 31.87 -26.67
C ALA A 32 22.90 31.18 -25.50
N ILE A 33 21.55 31.12 -25.54
CA ILE A 33 20.73 30.52 -24.47
C ILE A 33 20.39 29.05 -24.78
N ASN A 34 20.47 28.64 -26.05
CA ASN A 34 20.23 27.26 -26.50
C ASN A 34 21.30 26.22 -26.09
N PRO A 35 22.61 26.52 -25.91
CA PRO A 35 23.55 25.51 -25.43
C PRO A 35 23.51 25.36 -23.90
N LEU A 36 22.91 26.30 -23.17
CA LEU A 36 22.83 26.26 -21.70
C LEU A 36 21.67 25.40 -21.19
N LEU A 37 20.57 25.33 -21.96
CA LEU A 37 19.44 24.42 -21.69
C LEU A 37 19.74 22.95 -22.04
N TYR A 38 20.62 22.69 -23.02
CA TYR A 38 21.04 21.33 -23.39
C TYR A 38 22.05 20.70 -22.42
N SER A 39 22.74 21.51 -21.61
CA SER A 39 23.70 21.05 -20.59
C SER A 39 23.01 20.59 -19.30
N PHE A 40 21.83 21.14 -18.97
CA PHE A 40 21.09 20.78 -17.75
C PHE A 40 20.31 19.46 -17.88
N PHE A 41 20.02 19.00 -19.11
CA PHE A 41 19.26 17.76 -19.35
C PHE A 41 20.10 16.48 -19.24
N LEU A 42 21.44 16.60 -19.12
CA LEU A 42 22.35 15.45 -19.07
C LEU A 42 22.76 15.02 -17.66
N LEU A 43 22.26 15.69 -16.60
CA LEU A 43 22.67 15.43 -15.22
C LEU A 43 21.67 14.62 -14.38
N ILE A 44 20.56 14.13 -14.94
CA ILE A 44 19.50 13.44 -14.15
C ILE A 44 19.44 11.92 -14.42
N CYS A 45 20.35 11.34 -15.19
CA CYS A 45 20.24 9.92 -15.60
C CYS A 45 21.24 8.95 -14.94
N PHE A 46 21.87 9.31 -13.82
CA PHE A 46 22.63 8.35 -13.01
C PHE A 46 21.95 8.09 -11.67
N THR A 47 20.71 7.60 -11.70
CA THR A 47 20.30 6.62 -10.69
C THR A 47 21.00 5.31 -11.06
N SER A 48 22.26 5.19 -10.65
CA SER A 48 22.92 3.89 -10.58
C SER A 48 22.20 3.11 -9.47
N CYS A 49 21.10 2.45 -9.84
CA CYS A 49 20.76 1.21 -9.18
C CYS A 49 21.94 0.29 -9.51
N THR A 50 22.88 0.15 -8.60
CA THR A 50 23.75 -1.02 -8.59
C THR A 50 22.79 -2.20 -8.59
N LYS A 51 22.59 -2.80 -9.76
CA LYS A 51 22.22 -4.21 -9.82
C LYS A 51 23.46 -4.93 -9.33
N ASP A 52 23.60 -4.95 -8.01
CA ASP A 52 24.27 -6.07 -7.41
C ASP A 52 23.42 -7.25 -7.87
N ASP A 53 23.96 -8.06 -8.79
CA ASP A 53 23.47 -9.41 -9.06
C ASP A 53 23.69 -10.22 -7.77
N VAL A 54 22.96 -9.85 -6.71
CA VAL A 54 22.67 -10.74 -5.62
C VAL A 54 21.72 -11.72 -6.27
N ASN A 55 22.15 -12.98 -6.39
CA ASN A 55 21.22 -14.06 -6.68
C ASN A 55 20.22 -14.05 -5.53
N ALA A 56 19.13 -13.27 -5.67
CA ALA A 56 18.05 -13.27 -4.73
C ALA A 56 17.53 -14.70 -4.70
N GLU A 57 17.69 -15.34 -3.56
CA GLU A 57 17.23 -16.70 -3.39
C GLU A 57 15.75 -16.63 -3.01
N PHE A 58 14.92 -17.37 -3.74
CA PHE A 58 13.46 -17.30 -3.61
C PHE A 58 12.89 -18.53 -2.91
N THR A 59 11.70 -18.36 -2.36
CA THR A 59 10.93 -19.37 -1.65
C THR A 59 9.44 -19.22 -1.99
N SER A 60 8.75 -20.36 -2.13
CA SER A 60 7.33 -20.38 -2.51
C SER A 60 6.44 -20.33 -1.28
N ILE A 61 5.44 -19.45 -1.28
CA ILE A 61 4.51 -19.24 -0.17
C ILE A 61 3.07 -19.52 -0.58
N THR A 62 2.39 -20.29 0.25
CA THR A 62 0.95 -20.50 0.21
C THR A 62 0.35 -20.12 1.56
N VAL A 63 -0.77 -19.39 1.55
CA VAL A 63 -1.49 -19.01 2.77
C VAL A 63 -2.94 -19.44 2.66
N LYS A 64 -3.44 -20.12 3.68
CA LYS A 64 -4.85 -20.53 3.82
C LYS A 64 -5.44 -19.98 5.11
N LEU A 65 -6.73 -19.68 5.09
CA LEU A 65 -7.52 -19.33 6.25
C LEU A 65 -8.59 -20.39 6.49
N LYS A 66 -8.63 -20.90 7.72
CA LYS A 66 -9.74 -21.69 8.25
C LYS A 66 -10.19 -21.07 9.57
N SER A 67 -11.22 -21.65 10.15
CA SER A 67 -11.79 -21.22 11.40
C SER A 67 -12.40 -22.39 12.17
N THR A 68 -12.62 -22.16 13.45
CA THR A 68 -13.38 -23.03 14.33
C THR A 68 -14.51 -22.26 14.97
N SER A 69 -15.71 -22.85 14.97
CA SER A 69 -16.86 -22.37 15.72
C SER A 69 -17.76 -23.54 16.12
N GLN A 70 -18.29 -23.48 17.33
CA GLN A 70 -19.29 -24.40 17.88
C GLN A 70 -20.58 -23.66 18.26
N GLU A 71 -20.48 -22.37 18.57
CA GLU A 71 -21.62 -21.57 19.08
C GLU A 71 -22.26 -20.68 18.02
N HIS A 72 -21.57 -20.43 16.90
CA HIS A 72 -22.03 -19.53 15.85
C HIS A 72 -22.12 -20.22 14.49
N ASP A 73 -23.24 -20.00 13.79
CA ASP A 73 -23.47 -20.58 12.46
C ASP A 73 -23.23 -19.58 11.31
N LYS A 74 -23.25 -18.27 11.62
CA LYS A 74 -23.25 -17.20 10.62
C LYS A 74 -22.50 -15.97 11.10
N VAL A 75 -21.19 -16.02 10.92
CA VAL A 75 -20.29 -14.89 11.16
C VAL A 75 -19.60 -14.57 9.85
N PHE A 76 -19.73 -13.33 9.40
CA PHE A 76 -19.19 -12.85 8.16
C PHE A 76 -18.02 -11.92 8.45
N ILE A 77 -16.86 -12.24 7.88
CA ILE A 77 -15.63 -11.45 8.00
C ILE A 77 -15.22 -10.92 6.64
N ASP A 78 -14.81 -9.66 6.59
CA ASP A 78 -14.34 -9.00 5.38
C ASP A 78 -12.82 -9.07 5.30
N ILE A 79 -12.29 -9.73 4.28
CA ILE A 79 -10.85 -9.98 4.14
C ILE A 79 -10.31 -9.06 3.06
N GLU A 80 -9.34 -8.22 3.42
CA GLU A 80 -8.67 -7.31 2.48
C GLU A 80 -7.32 -7.85 2.02
N ASP A 81 -6.53 -8.41 2.94
CA ASP A 81 -5.17 -8.85 2.62
C ASP A 81 -4.60 -9.82 3.68
N VAL A 82 -3.43 -10.39 3.37
CA VAL A 82 -2.54 -11.01 4.35
C VAL A 82 -1.12 -10.47 4.19
N GLN A 83 -0.49 -10.18 5.32
CA GLN A 83 0.81 -9.51 5.35
C GLN A 83 1.82 -10.27 6.20
N PHE A 84 3.09 -10.18 5.82
CA PHE A 84 4.21 -10.60 6.65
C PHE A 84 4.94 -9.40 7.25
N LYS A 85 5.31 -9.52 8.51
CA LYS A 85 6.25 -8.60 9.14
C LYS A 85 7.67 -9.10 8.92
N VAL A 86 8.43 -8.39 8.09
CA VAL A 86 9.79 -8.75 7.65
C VAL A 86 10.88 -7.93 8.35
N LYS A 87 10.49 -7.05 9.28
CA LYS A 87 11.38 -6.23 10.12
C LYS A 87 10.90 -6.23 11.57
N GLU A 88 11.83 -6.08 12.51
CA GLU A 88 11.49 -6.08 13.95
C GLU A 88 10.69 -4.84 14.38
N ASP A 89 11.10 -3.65 13.93
CA ASP A 89 10.45 -2.38 14.28
C ASP A 89 9.30 -2.08 13.31
N ASP A 90 8.07 -2.01 13.85
CA ASP A 90 6.86 -1.70 13.09
C ASP A 90 6.86 -0.30 12.48
N ASN A 91 7.67 0.62 13.01
CA ASN A 91 7.74 1.98 12.50
C ASN A 91 8.67 2.11 11.29
N GLU A 92 9.43 1.06 10.96
CA GLU A 92 10.27 1.10 9.79
C GLU A 92 9.45 1.06 8.49
N PRO A 93 9.84 1.86 7.48
CA PRO A 93 9.26 1.75 6.15
C PRO A 93 9.34 0.32 5.64
N ASN A 94 8.23 -0.18 5.09
CA ASN A 94 8.08 -1.53 4.57
C ASN A 94 8.35 -2.64 5.61
N ALA A 95 8.08 -2.39 6.90
CA ALA A 95 8.10 -3.44 7.93
C ALA A 95 7.07 -4.55 7.64
N TRP A 96 5.94 -4.18 7.04
CA TRP A 96 4.89 -5.08 6.59
C TRP A 96 4.92 -5.23 5.07
N MET A 97 5.01 -6.46 4.60
CA MET A 97 4.97 -6.85 3.20
C MET A 97 3.60 -7.47 2.90
N SER A 98 2.85 -6.87 1.97
CA SER A 98 1.61 -7.46 1.45
C SER A 98 1.92 -8.69 0.60
N LEU A 99 1.12 -9.75 0.78
CA LEU A 99 1.18 -10.95 -0.05
C LEU A 99 0.13 -10.94 -1.17
N ASN A 100 -0.64 -9.85 -1.29
CA ASN A 100 -1.68 -9.63 -2.29
C ASN A 100 -2.71 -10.76 -2.33
N ALA A 101 -3.55 -10.85 -1.28
CA ALA A 101 -4.54 -11.92 -1.18
C ALA A 101 -5.42 -12.02 -2.45
N ILE A 102 -5.61 -13.24 -2.97
CA ILE A 102 -6.35 -13.50 -4.22
C ILE A 102 -7.86 -13.64 -4.01
N ASN A 103 -8.30 -13.98 -2.80
CA ASN A 103 -9.70 -14.14 -2.43
C ASN A 103 -10.09 -13.14 -1.33
N GLN A 104 -10.28 -11.89 -1.74
CA GLN A 104 -10.73 -10.79 -0.89
C GLN A 104 -12.26 -10.73 -0.80
N GLY A 105 -12.76 -9.90 0.12
CA GLY A 105 -14.17 -9.64 0.35
C GLY A 105 -14.74 -10.40 1.54
N THR A 106 -16.07 -10.41 1.62
CA THR A 106 -16.79 -10.90 2.79
C THR A 106 -17.16 -12.38 2.67
N TYR A 107 -16.71 -13.19 3.63
CA TYR A 107 -16.96 -14.63 3.68
C TYR A 107 -17.66 -15.03 4.96
N ASN A 108 -18.56 -16.02 4.90
CA ASN A 108 -19.03 -16.67 6.12
C ASN A 108 -17.87 -17.50 6.71
N ALA A 109 -17.24 -16.98 7.75
CA ALA A 109 -16.13 -17.59 8.43
C ALA A 109 -16.50 -18.99 8.95
N CYS A 110 -17.72 -19.19 9.48
CA CYS A 110 -18.18 -20.48 9.98
C CYS A 110 -18.16 -21.61 8.93
N ASN A 111 -18.09 -21.29 7.64
CA ASN A 111 -17.99 -22.26 6.55
C ASN A 111 -16.54 -22.60 6.16
N LEU A 112 -15.54 -21.93 6.72
CA LEU A 112 -14.12 -22.13 6.41
C LEU A 112 -13.54 -23.15 7.40
N ASN A 113 -13.67 -24.43 7.11
CA ASN A 113 -13.10 -25.51 7.94
C ASN A 113 -11.87 -26.13 7.26
N GLU A 114 -11.32 -27.22 7.82
CA GLU A 114 -10.12 -27.87 7.26
C GLU A 114 -10.30 -28.31 5.79
N ASP A 115 -11.50 -28.78 5.42
CA ASP A 115 -11.80 -29.26 4.07
C ASP A 115 -12.19 -28.13 3.09
N SER A 116 -12.55 -26.95 3.61
CA SER A 116 -13.03 -25.79 2.86
C SER A 116 -12.28 -24.50 3.18
N ALA A 117 -11.00 -24.63 3.58
CA ALA A 117 -10.16 -23.49 3.89
C ALA A 117 -10.07 -22.52 2.71
N LEU A 118 -10.16 -21.22 2.99
CA LEU A 118 -10.03 -20.17 1.99
C LEU A 118 -8.57 -20.00 1.59
N LEU A 119 -8.26 -20.19 0.31
CA LEU A 119 -6.92 -19.93 -0.22
C LEU A 119 -6.71 -18.43 -0.35
N LEU A 120 -5.86 -17.84 0.48
CA LEU A 120 -5.55 -16.41 0.44
C LEU A 120 -4.39 -16.11 -0.49
N VAL A 121 -3.38 -16.97 -0.54
CA VAL A 121 -2.18 -16.82 -1.37
C VAL A 121 -1.84 -18.18 -1.97
N ASP A 122 -1.54 -18.23 -3.27
CA ASP A 122 -1.30 -19.45 -4.01
C ASP A 122 0.09 -19.46 -4.66
N HIS A 123 1.05 -20.15 -4.04
CA HIS A 123 2.40 -20.40 -4.56
C HIS A 123 3.11 -19.15 -5.13
N ILE A 124 3.12 -18.05 -4.38
CA ILE A 124 3.88 -16.86 -4.77
C ILE A 124 5.36 -17.04 -4.41
N GLU A 125 6.25 -16.46 -5.21
CA GLU A 125 7.68 -16.44 -4.91
C GLU A 125 8.03 -15.13 -4.18
N ILE A 126 8.71 -15.23 -3.04
CA ILE A 126 9.27 -14.09 -2.32
C ILE A 126 10.76 -14.34 -2.02
N GLU A 127 11.51 -13.27 -1.76
CA GLU A 127 12.91 -13.40 -1.34
C GLU A 127 12.99 -14.10 0.03
N SER A 128 13.95 -15.01 0.17
CA SER A 128 14.27 -15.65 1.44
C SER A 128 14.60 -14.62 2.51
N THR A 129 13.86 -14.66 3.62
CA THR A 129 13.94 -13.66 4.68
C THR A 129 13.40 -14.20 6.01
N PHE A 130 13.59 -13.46 7.08
CA PHE A 130 13.02 -13.78 8.39
C PHE A 130 11.64 -13.13 8.55
N ILE A 131 10.64 -13.92 8.97
CA ILE A 131 9.26 -13.49 9.22
C ILE A 131 9.02 -13.45 10.71
N HIS A 132 8.72 -12.26 11.23
CA HIS A 132 8.40 -12.05 12.64
C HIS A 132 6.95 -12.44 12.93
N GLU A 133 6.02 -11.92 12.13
CA GLU A 133 4.58 -12.05 12.31
C GLU A 133 3.88 -12.27 10.97
N ILE A 134 2.72 -12.93 11.03
CA ILE A 134 1.72 -12.95 9.96
C ILE A 134 0.49 -12.18 10.43
N ARG A 135 -0.13 -11.40 9.55
CA ARG A 135 -1.30 -10.57 9.84
C ARG A 135 -2.39 -10.81 8.82
N LEU A 136 -3.61 -11.01 9.29
CA LEU A 136 -4.81 -10.94 8.48
C LEU A 136 -5.29 -9.48 8.51
N VAL A 137 -5.51 -8.88 7.34
CA VAL A 137 -6.06 -7.52 7.22
C VAL A 137 -7.54 -7.64 6.94
N LEU A 138 -8.34 -7.09 7.84
CA LEU A 138 -9.79 -7.11 7.74
C LEU A 138 -10.32 -5.74 7.29
N GLY A 139 -11.34 -5.79 6.45
CA GLY A 139 -12.12 -4.62 6.06
C GLY A 139 -13.18 -4.30 7.10
N ASP A 140 -14.08 -3.38 6.74
CA ASP A 140 -15.09 -2.85 7.67
C ASP A 140 -16.39 -3.68 7.67
N ASN A 141 -16.61 -4.55 6.67
CA ASN A 141 -17.89 -5.26 6.49
C ASN A 141 -17.97 -6.57 7.29
N ASN A 142 -17.70 -6.50 8.60
CA ASN A 142 -17.81 -7.64 9.52
C ASN A 142 -19.17 -7.62 10.23
N PHE A 143 -19.90 -8.73 10.20
CA PHE A 143 -21.23 -8.82 10.83
C PHE A 143 -21.60 -10.26 11.15
N MET A 144 -22.63 -10.44 11.99
CA MET A 144 -23.24 -11.75 12.25
C MET A 144 -24.73 -11.73 11.91
N ASP A 145 -25.26 -12.88 11.49
CA ASP A 145 -26.71 -13.07 11.27
C ASP A 145 -27.29 -13.90 12.41
N VAL A 146 -28.09 -13.25 13.26
CA VAL A 146 -28.82 -13.90 14.35
C VAL A 146 -30.30 -13.92 14.00
N ASN A 147 -30.79 -15.09 13.59
CA ASN A 147 -32.20 -15.31 13.26
C ASN A 147 -32.76 -14.37 12.17
N GLY A 148 -31.95 -14.00 11.18
CA GLY A 148 -32.30 -13.09 10.09
C GLY A 148 -32.04 -11.61 10.40
N LEU A 149 -31.57 -11.28 11.60
CA LEU A 149 -31.13 -9.94 11.98
C LEU A 149 -29.62 -9.81 11.78
N LEU A 150 -29.20 -8.91 10.90
CA LEU A 150 -27.79 -8.59 10.69
C LEU A 150 -27.34 -7.62 11.80
N MET A 151 -26.31 -8.03 12.54
CA MET A 151 -25.68 -7.22 13.59
C MET A 151 -24.24 -6.96 13.20
N SER A 152 -23.86 -5.68 13.14
CA SER A 152 -22.48 -5.26 12.89
C SER A 152 -21.56 -5.78 13.99
N LEU A 153 -20.34 -6.16 13.61
CA LEU A 153 -19.28 -6.53 14.52
C LEU A 153 -18.27 -5.39 14.60
N GLU A 154 -18.28 -4.67 15.73
CA GLU A 154 -17.37 -3.56 15.96
C GLU A 154 -15.99 -4.08 16.37
N VAL A 155 -14.95 -3.65 15.68
CA VAL A 155 -13.57 -4.02 16.01
C VAL A 155 -13.10 -3.14 17.16
N GLU A 156 -12.53 -3.72 18.23
CA GLU A 156 -12.11 -2.98 19.45
C GLU A 156 -11.18 -1.79 19.15
N ASN A 157 -10.35 -1.92 18.13
CA ASN A 157 -9.53 -0.81 17.64
C ASN A 157 -10.31 -0.08 16.55
N LEU A 158 -10.82 1.12 16.85
CA LEU A 158 -11.45 2.01 15.87
C LEU A 158 -10.56 2.14 14.61
N GLY A 159 -10.89 1.43 13.53
CA GLY A 159 -10.11 1.34 12.28
C GLY A 159 -10.04 -0.10 11.70
N ASN A 160 -9.29 -0.28 10.60
CA ASN A 160 -9.11 -1.60 9.96
C ASN A 160 -8.48 -2.60 10.95
N ALA A 161 -9.18 -3.69 11.26
CA ALA A 161 -8.65 -4.71 12.15
C ALA A 161 -7.48 -5.44 11.48
N THR A 162 -6.33 -5.46 12.15
CA THR A 162 -5.14 -6.16 11.65
C THR A 162 -4.63 -7.19 12.66
N PRO A 163 -5.44 -8.20 13.03
CA PRO A 163 -4.98 -9.25 13.94
C PRO A 163 -3.74 -9.95 13.40
N SER A 164 -2.77 -10.21 14.27
CA SER A 164 -1.53 -10.88 13.91
C SER A 164 -1.19 -12.05 14.84
N ASN A 165 -0.35 -12.95 14.32
CA ASN A 165 0.27 -14.01 15.07
C ASN A 165 1.78 -13.93 14.96
N LEU A 166 2.44 -14.09 16.10
CA LEU A 166 3.88 -14.24 16.16
C LEU A 166 4.28 -15.62 15.62
N VAL A 167 5.11 -15.64 14.59
CA VAL A 167 5.57 -16.88 13.95
C VAL A 167 7.07 -17.12 14.10
N LYS A 168 7.89 -16.05 14.00
CA LYS A 168 9.37 -16.11 14.09
C LYS A 168 9.98 -17.26 13.26
N SER A 169 9.85 -17.18 11.94
CA SER A 169 10.27 -18.22 11.01
C SER A 169 11.26 -17.68 9.97
N GLU A 170 12.36 -18.39 9.75
CA GLU A 170 13.29 -18.11 8.65
C GLU A 170 12.84 -18.87 7.40
N LEU A 171 12.58 -18.13 6.31
CA LEU A 171 12.21 -18.72 5.04
C LEU A 171 13.45 -19.00 4.22
N ILE A 172 13.74 -20.28 4.04
CA ILE A 172 14.92 -20.75 3.34
C ILE A 172 14.63 -20.85 1.84
N SER A 173 15.64 -20.60 1.02
CA SER A 173 15.55 -20.67 -0.42
C SER A 173 15.33 -22.09 -0.93
N ASN A 174 14.72 -22.19 -2.12
CA ASN A 174 14.38 -23.46 -2.74
C ASN A 174 13.62 -24.38 -1.76
N ARG A 175 12.65 -23.80 -1.05
CA ARG A 175 11.65 -24.48 -0.22
C ARG A 175 10.26 -23.93 -0.53
N SER A 176 9.23 -24.66 -0.10
CA SER A 176 7.86 -24.14 -0.12
C SER A 176 7.28 -24.15 1.28
N TYR A 177 6.57 -23.09 1.65
CA TYR A 177 5.92 -22.96 2.95
C TYR A 177 4.42 -22.80 2.81
N GLU A 178 3.66 -23.58 3.57
CA GLU A 178 2.23 -23.42 3.75
C GLU A 178 1.96 -22.84 5.15
N PHE A 179 1.38 -21.64 5.17
CA PHE A 179 0.85 -21.01 6.38
C PHE A 179 -0.65 -21.25 6.43
N VAL A 180 -1.13 -21.84 7.54
CA VAL A 180 -2.57 -21.99 7.79
C VAL A 180 -2.92 -21.15 9.00
N ILE A 181 -3.67 -20.07 8.77
CA ILE A 181 -4.28 -19.23 9.79
C ILE A 181 -5.61 -19.88 10.21
N ASP A 182 -5.80 -20.04 11.52
CA ASP A 182 -7.00 -20.58 12.15
C ASP A 182 -7.64 -19.50 13.01
N LEU A 183 -8.83 -19.05 12.62
CA LEU A 183 -9.63 -18.08 13.35
C LEU A 183 -10.58 -18.80 14.33
N ASP A 184 -10.37 -18.61 15.63
CA ASP A 184 -11.30 -19.10 16.64
C ASP A 184 -12.46 -18.11 16.80
N ILE A 185 -13.58 -18.38 16.14
CA ILE A 185 -14.73 -17.46 16.07
C ILE A 185 -15.36 -17.27 17.45
N ASP A 186 -15.53 -18.37 18.19
CA ASP A 186 -16.20 -18.34 19.50
C ASP A 186 -15.39 -17.53 20.51
N SER A 187 -14.05 -17.59 20.45
CA SER A 187 -13.17 -16.76 21.27
C SER A 187 -12.97 -15.33 20.74
N SER A 188 -13.44 -15.04 19.53
CA SER A 188 -13.25 -13.74 18.86
C SER A 188 -14.41 -12.77 19.05
N ILE A 189 -15.60 -13.27 19.41
CA ILE A 189 -16.81 -12.46 19.54
C ILE A 189 -17.16 -12.29 21.01
N SER A 190 -17.46 -11.06 21.41
CA SER A 190 -17.98 -10.77 22.75
C SER A 190 -19.05 -9.68 22.71
N PHE A 191 -19.85 -9.57 23.77
CA PHE A 191 -20.83 -8.51 23.93
C PHE A 191 -20.30 -7.47 24.92
N ASN A 192 -20.32 -6.20 24.52
CA ASN A 192 -20.04 -5.08 25.41
C ASN A 192 -21.38 -4.54 25.94
N ASP A 193 -21.67 -4.82 27.21
CA ASP A 193 -22.90 -4.40 27.90
C ASP A 193 -23.03 -2.86 28.01
N GLU A 194 -21.92 -2.14 28.15
CA GLU A 194 -21.92 -0.69 28.38
C GLU A 194 -22.29 0.08 27.11
N GLU A 195 -21.77 -0.38 25.98
CA GLU A 195 -22.00 0.23 24.67
C GLU A 195 -23.15 -0.44 23.91
N ASN A 196 -23.63 -1.59 24.40
CA ASN A 196 -24.66 -2.43 23.77
C ASN A 196 -24.29 -2.77 22.31
N ILE A 197 -23.05 -3.21 22.10
CA ILE A 197 -22.49 -3.61 20.81
C ILE A 197 -21.89 -5.01 20.86
N MET A 198 -21.90 -5.68 19.71
CA MET A 198 -21.12 -6.90 19.50
C MET A 198 -19.71 -6.50 19.08
N VAL A 199 -18.73 -7.01 19.79
CA VAL A 199 -17.31 -6.71 19.60
C VAL A 199 -16.63 -7.89 18.91
N PHE A 200 -15.78 -7.60 17.94
CA PHE A 200 -14.94 -8.57 17.25
C PHE A 200 -13.46 -8.29 17.50
N ASN A 201 -12.83 -9.22 18.22
CA ASN A 201 -11.43 -9.22 18.59
C ASN A 201 -10.79 -10.55 18.14
N PRO A 202 -10.36 -10.65 16.87
CA PRO A 202 -9.99 -11.91 16.25
C PRO A 202 -8.89 -12.65 17.02
N LYS A 203 -9.15 -13.90 17.38
CA LYS A 203 -8.20 -14.84 17.98
C LYS A 203 -7.69 -15.77 16.90
N LEU A 204 -6.43 -15.56 16.51
CA LEU A 204 -5.78 -16.32 15.46
C LEU A 204 -4.78 -17.30 16.06
N TYR A 205 -4.66 -18.45 15.42
CA TYR A 205 -3.54 -19.39 15.57
C TYR A 205 -2.95 -19.66 14.19
N THR A 206 -1.63 -19.83 14.09
CA THR A 206 -0.99 -20.09 12.79
C THR A 206 -0.13 -21.35 12.88
N SER A 207 -0.29 -22.23 11.91
CA SER A 207 0.62 -23.36 11.68
C SER A 207 1.42 -23.16 10.40
N ILE A 208 2.65 -23.65 10.39
CA ILE A 208 3.58 -23.54 9.26
C ILE A 208 4.05 -24.94 8.89
N ARG A 209 3.94 -25.29 7.61
CA ARG A 209 4.50 -26.52 7.04
C ARG A 209 5.53 -26.15 6.01
N GLN A 210 6.68 -26.81 6.05
CA GLN A 210 7.74 -26.65 5.06
C GLN A 210 7.82 -27.90 4.19
N TYR A 211 7.99 -27.70 2.89
CA TYR A 211 8.21 -28.74 1.90
C TYR A 211 9.56 -28.52 1.22
N GLU A 212 10.24 -29.62 0.95
CA GLU A 212 11.47 -29.64 0.17
C GLU A 212 11.12 -29.91 -1.31
N TYR A 213 11.81 -29.24 -2.24
CA TYR A 213 11.75 -29.58 -3.66
C TYR A 213 12.51 -30.88 -3.97
#